data_AF-C0HJ78-F1
#
_entry.id   AF-C0HJ78-F1
#
_cell.length_a   1.000
_cell.length_b   1.000
_cell.length_c   1.000
_cell.angle_alpha   90.00
_cell.angle_beta   90.00
_cell.angle_gamma   90.00
#
_symmetry.space_group_name_H-M   'P 1'
#
loop_
_entity.id
_entity.type
_entity.pdbx_description
1 polymer ?
#
loop_
_entity_poly.entity_id
_entity_poly.type
_entity_poly.pdbx_seq_one_letter_code
_entity_poly.pdbx_strand_id
1 'polypeptide(L)'
;MGSVSSAISKAALEAGVQIVTNAEVSQVMVNETSGMVEGVALVDGTEVHSPVVLSNATPYKTFVDLVPSSVLPEDFLCAIKAADYSSATTKINVAVDRLPQFQCCNTNLEGGPEHMGTIHIGSESMEEIDVAYREAADGISSKRPVIEMTIPSVLDKTISPPGQHVINLFVQYTPYKLSEGSWQDSNVRKAFAERCFSLIDEYAPGFSSSVVGYDMLTPPDLEREFGLTGGNIFHGAMGLDSLFLMRPAKGWSDYRTPVKGLYLCGSGAHPGGGVMGAPGRNAAAVVLEDHVKTK
;
A
#
# COMPACT_ATOMS: atom_id res chain seq x y z
N MET A 1 1.62 -14.03 -0.22
CA MET A 1 2.22 -12.84 -0.85
C MET A 1 3.75 -12.88 -0.91
N GLY A 2 4.48 -13.19 0.17
CA GLY A 2 5.96 -13.20 0.15
C GLY A 2 6.59 -14.13 -0.90
N SER A 3 5.95 -15.25 -1.22
CA SER A 3 6.37 -16.17 -2.30
C SER A 3 6.33 -15.52 -3.68
N VAL A 4 5.36 -14.65 -3.97
CA VAL A 4 5.25 -13.92 -5.24
C VAL A 4 6.44 -12.96 -5.39
N SER A 5 6.71 -12.15 -4.37
CA SER A 5 7.87 -11.24 -4.38
C SER A 5 9.20 -12.01 -4.51
N SER A 6 9.32 -13.15 -3.83
CA SER A 6 10.51 -14.02 -3.93
C SER A 6 10.68 -14.60 -5.33
N ALA A 7 9.59 -15.02 -5.98
CA ALA A 7 9.62 -15.52 -7.35
C ALA A 7 10.03 -14.44 -8.35
N ILE A 8 9.49 -13.22 -8.22
CA ILE A 8 9.87 -12.07 -9.05
C ILE A 8 11.35 -11.74 -8.87
N SER A 9 11.83 -11.67 -7.63
CA SER A 9 13.23 -11.44 -7.31
C SER A 9 14.15 -12.49 -7.94
N LYS A 10 13.80 -13.78 -7.80
CA LYS A 10 14.56 -14.87 -8.41
C LYS A 10 14.62 -14.78 -9.93
N ALA A 11 13.49 -14.50 -10.59
CA ALA A 11 13.44 -14.32 -12.04
C ALA A 11 14.30 -13.14 -12.50
N ALA A 12 14.31 -12.03 -11.74
CA ALA A 12 15.16 -10.87 -12.03
C ALA A 12 16.65 -11.22 -11.91
N LEU A 13 17.05 -11.93 -10.85
CA LEU A 13 18.43 -12.39 -10.66
C LEU A 13 18.89 -13.33 -11.79
N GLU A 14 18.03 -14.27 -12.22
CA GLU A 14 18.30 -15.15 -13.36
C GLU A 14 18.47 -14.38 -14.68
N ALA A 15 17.79 -13.25 -14.83
CA ALA A 15 17.95 -12.34 -15.97
C ALA A 15 19.17 -11.40 -15.84
N GLY A 16 19.97 -11.52 -14.77
CA GLY A 16 21.19 -10.74 -14.55
C GLY A 16 20.98 -9.41 -13.81
N VAL A 17 19.79 -9.17 -13.24
CA VAL A 17 19.55 -7.99 -12.39
C VAL A 17 20.34 -8.12 -11.09
N GLN A 18 20.92 -7.01 -10.63
CA GLN A 18 21.49 -6.91 -9.28
C GLN A 18 20.45 -6.31 -8.33
N ILE A 19 20.24 -6.95 -7.18
CA ILE A 19 19.33 -6.47 -6.14
C ILE A 19 20.16 -6.07 -4.93
N VAL A 20 20.08 -4.80 -4.56
CA VAL A 20 20.74 -4.24 -3.39
C VAL A 20 19.67 -3.86 -2.37
N THR A 21 19.85 -4.29 -1.11
CA THR A 21 18.93 -3.99 0.00
C THR A 21 19.64 -3.13 1.04
N ASN A 22 18.88 -2.50 1.95
CA ASN A 22 19.43 -1.52 2.90
C ASN A 22 20.17 -0.37 2.21
N ALA A 23 19.72 0.00 1.00
CA ALA A 23 20.30 1.02 0.14
C ALA A 23 19.26 2.11 -0.11
N GLU A 24 18.97 2.90 0.91
CA GLU A 24 18.01 4.00 0.81
C GLU A 24 18.53 5.07 -0.14
N VAL A 25 17.72 5.42 -1.14
CA VAL A 25 18.02 6.50 -2.08
C VAL A 25 17.75 7.84 -1.40
N SER A 26 18.77 8.70 -1.36
CA SER A 26 18.67 10.05 -0.80
C SER A 26 18.26 11.08 -1.86
N GLN A 27 18.67 10.88 -3.11
CA GLN A 27 18.43 11.85 -4.19
C GLN A 27 18.47 11.20 -5.58
N VAL A 28 17.65 11.71 -6.51
CA VAL A 28 17.81 11.48 -7.95
C VAL A 28 18.76 12.54 -8.51
N MET A 29 19.85 12.09 -9.12
CA MET A 29 20.85 12.97 -9.71
C MET A 29 20.38 13.43 -11.09
N VAL A 30 20.35 14.74 -11.31
CA VAL A 30 19.87 15.35 -12.56
C VAL A 30 20.85 16.40 -13.03
N ASN A 31 21.19 16.35 -14.32
CA ASN A 31 21.99 17.36 -14.97
C ASN A 31 21.17 18.64 -15.18
N GLU A 32 21.49 19.71 -14.46
CA GLU A 32 20.70 20.96 -14.53
C GLU A 32 20.72 21.62 -15.93
N THR A 33 21.75 21.38 -16.74
CA THR A 33 21.86 21.99 -18.07
C THR A 33 21.02 21.24 -19.10
N SER A 34 21.04 19.91 -19.08
CA SER A 34 20.33 19.08 -20.07
C SER A 34 18.95 18.62 -19.61
N GLY A 35 18.66 18.68 -18.31
CA GLY A 35 17.44 18.17 -17.69
C GLY A 35 17.35 16.63 -17.72
N MET A 36 18.47 15.94 -17.91
CA MET A 36 18.55 14.48 -17.98
C MET A 36 18.95 13.88 -16.64
N VAL A 37 18.38 12.71 -16.33
CA VAL A 37 18.79 11.92 -15.17
C VAL A 37 20.20 11.38 -15.37
N GLU A 38 21.00 11.38 -14.30
CA GLU A 38 22.36 10.84 -14.28
C GLU A 38 22.50 9.63 -13.35
N GLY A 39 21.45 9.31 -12.59
CA GLY A 39 21.40 8.18 -11.67
C GLY A 39 20.74 8.52 -10.35
N VAL A 40 21.16 7.83 -9.28
CA VAL A 40 20.70 8.06 -7.91
C VAL A 40 21.88 8.10 -6.92
N ALA A 41 21.76 8.91 -5.88
CA ALA A 41 22.65 8.89 -4.72
C ALA A 41 21.96 8.18 -3.56
N LEU A 42 22.72 7.41 -2.79
CA LEU A 42 22.26 6.73 -1.58
C LEU A 42 22.53 7.58 -0.33
N VAL A 43 21.90 7.25 0.79
CA VAL A 43 22.10 7.93 2.08
C VAL A 43 23.55 7.80 2.58
N ASP A 44 24.26 6.74 2.23
CA ASP A 44 25.66 6.53 2.59
C ASP A 44 26.67 7.31 1.70
N GLY A 45 26.17 8.06 0.72
CA GLY A 45 26.98 8.82 -0.25
C GLY A 45 27.40 8.04 -1.49
N THR A 46 27.03 6.76 -1.62
CA THR A 46 27.29 5.98 -2.84
C THR A 46 26.46 6.52 -4.00
N GLU A 47 27.09 6.73 -5.15
CA GLU A 47 26.43 7.14 -6.39
C GLU A 47 26.28 5.95 -7.35
N VAL A 48 25.08 5.78 -7.88
CA VAL A 48 24.75 4.75 -8.88
C VAL A 48 24.32 5.46 -10.16
N HIS A 49 25.23 5.52 -11.12
CA HIS A 49 25.00 6.22 -12.40
C HIS A 49 24.17 5.38 -13.38
N SER A 50 23.18 6.01 -14.00
CA SER A 50 22.37 5.41 -15.06
C SER A 50 21.68 6.49 -15.90
N PRO A 51 21.61 6.35 -17.24
CA PRO A 51 20.82 7.24 -18.09
C PRO A 51 19.30 7.00 -17.96
N VAL A 52 18.89 5.94 -17.26
CA VAL A 52 17.48 5.59 -17.03
C VAL A 52 17.26 5.27 -15.57
N VAL A 53 16.23 5.89 -14.97
CA VAL A 53 15.76 5.60 -13.62
C VAL A 53 14.26 5.34 -13.67
N LEU A 54 13.83 4.21 -13.12
CA LEU A 54 12.41 3.93 -12.89
C LEU A 54 12.12 4.04 -11.39
N SER A 55 11.30 5.01 -10.99
CA SER A 55 10.87 5.17 -9.61
C SER A 55 9.60 4.37 -9.34
N ASN A 56 9.69 3.44 -8.39
CA ASN A 56 8.54 2.73 -7.83
C ASN A 56 8.00 3.42 -6.55
N ALA A 57 8.66 4.47 -6.06
CA ALA A 57 8.20 5.22 -4.88
C ALA A 57 6.88 5.96 -5.17
N THR A 58 6.27 6.55 -4.15
CA THR A 58 5.10 7.41 -4.37
C THR A 58 5.49 8.61 -5.25
N PRO A 59 4.53 9.22 -5.98
CA PRO A 59 4.79 10.45 -6.73
C PRO A 59 5.33 11.56 -5.83
N TYR A 60 4.79 11.71 -4.62
CA TYR A 60 5.29 12.66 -3.63
C TYR A 60 6.76 12.39 -3.27
N LYS A 61 7.10 11.16 -2.85
CA LYS A 61 8.48 10.81 -2.51
C LYS A 61 9.43 11.07 -3.68
N THR A 62 9.02 10.69 -4.89
CA THR A 62 9.83 10.88 -6.09
C THR A 62 10.09 12.36 -6.40
N PHE A 63 9.04 13.17 -6.50
CA PHE A 63 9.14 14.53 -7.07
C PHE A 63 9.28 15.64 -6.02
N VAL A 64 8.95 15.36 -4.76
CA VAL A 64 9.07 16.34 -3.67
C VAL A 64 10.32 16.10 -2.85
N ASP A 65 10.64 14.83 -2.54
CA ASP A 65 11.76 14.51 -1.65
C ASP A 65 13.06 14.18 -2.43
N LEU A 66 12.96 13.38 -3.49
CA LEU A 66 14.15 12.82 -4.16
C LEU A 66 14.65 13.64 -5.35
N VAL A 67 13.76 14.26 -6.12
CA VAL A 67 14.14 15.09 -7.29
C VAL A 67 14.29 16.55 -6.86
N PRO A 68 15.39 17.24 -7.25
CA PRO A 68 15.54 18.67 -7.00
C PRO A 68 14.39 19.49 -7.58
N SER A 69 13.78 20.37 -6.78
CA SER A 69 12.64 21.17 -7.25
C SER A 69 12.99 22.15 -8.37
N SER A 70 14.27 22.53 -8.51
CA SER A 70 14.76 23.45 -9.56
C SER A 70 14.60 22.91 -10.98
N VAL A 71 14.52 21.59 -11.14
CA VAL A 71 14.40 20.93 -12.46
C VAL A 71 12.95 20.56 -12.81
N LEU A 72 11.98 20.88 -11.94
CA LEU A 72 10.57 20.54 -12.11
C LEU A 72 9.73 21.77 -12.45
N PRO A 73 8.77 21.67 -13.39
CA PRO A 73 7.77 22.70 -13.59
C PRO A 73 6.97 22.95 -12.30
N GLU A 74 6.75 24.23 -11.98
CA GLU A 74 6.07 24.64 -10.75
C GLU A 74 4.63 24.11 -10.66
N ASP A 75 3.91 24.10 -11.78
CA ASP A 75 2.55 23.59 -11.89
C ASP A 75 2.48 22.08 -11.64
N PHE A 76 3.42 21.31 -12.18
CA PHE A 76 3.56 19.89 -11.92
C PHE A 76 3.84 19.61 -10.44
N LEU A 77 4.82 20.30 -9.86
CA LEU A 77 5.17 20.10 -8.46
C LEU A 77 4.03 20.50 -7.51
N CYS A 78 3.29 21.57 -7.83
CA CYS A 78 2.08 21.95 -7.11
C CYS A 78 1.01 20.86 -7.19
N ALA A 79 0.76 20.29 -8.37
CA ALA A 79 -0.20 19.21 -8.54
C ALA A 79 0.18 17.96 -7.72
N ILE A 80 1.46 17.56 -7.74
CA ILE A 80 1.94 16.42 -6.95
C ILE A 80 1.80 16.66 -5.45
N LYS A 81 2.08 17.87 -4.96
CA LYS A 81 1.93 18.23 -3.53
C LYS A 81 0.47 18.33 -3.09
N ALA A 82 -0.43 18.75 -3.97
CA ALA A 82 -1.85 18.93 -3.68
C ALA A 82 -2.66 17.63 -3.81
N ALA A 83 -2.10 16.59 -4.43
CA ALA A 83 -2.76 15.31 -4.56
C ALA A 83 -3.08 14.70 -3.18
N ASP A 84 -4.21 13.99 -3.10
CA ASP A 84 -4.62 13.33 -1.87
C ASP A 84 -3.85 12.01 -1.70
N TYR A 85 -2.98 11.95 -0.69
CA TYR A 85 -2.26 10.74 -0.29
C TYR A 85 -2.85 10.08 0.95
N SER A 86 -3.95 10.61 1.49
CA SER A 86 -4.53 10.09 2.71
C SER A 86 -4.92 8.62 2.53
N SER A 87 -4.53 7.81 3.50
CA SER A 87 -5.02 6.45 3.65
C SER A 87 -6.15 6.42 4.64
N ALA A 88 -7.08 5.54 4.36
CA ALA A 88 -8.17 5.21 5.25
C ALA A 88 -8.04 3.78 5.77
N THR A 89 -6.88 3.12 5.69
CA THR A 89 -6.77 1.68 5.95
C THR A 89 -5.76 1.36 7.06
N THR A 90 -6.19 0.51 7.98
CA THR A 90 -5.34 -0.15 8.99
C THR A 90 -5.30 -1.64 8.71
N LYS A 91 -4.10 -2.22 8.75
CA LYS A 91 -3.92 -3.66 8.61
C LYS A 91 -3.68 -4.28 9.98
N ILE A 92 -4.41 -5.33 10.32
CA ILE A 92 -4.21 -6.12 11.55
C ILE A 92 -3.95 -7.57 11.15
N ASN A 93 -2.78 -8.10 11.51
CA ASN A 93 -2.44 -9.50 11.37
C ASN A 93 -2.76 -10.19 12.70
N VAL A 94 -3.62 -11.20 12.70
CA VAL A 94 -4.11 -11.85 13.92
C VAL A 94 -3.74 -13.33 13.87
N ALA A 95 -3.13 -13.83 14.95
CA ALA A 95 -2.93 -15.25 15.19
C ALA A 95 -4.05 -15.77 16.11
N VAL A 96 -4.73 -16.82 15.70
CA VAL A 96 -5.81 -17.46 16.46
C VAL A 96 -5.54 -18.94 16.67
N ASP A 97 -6.02 -19.48 17.80
CA ASP A 97 -5.86 -20.88 18.18
C ASP A 97 -6.90 -21.84 17.59
N ARG A 98 -7.89 -21.30 16.85
CA ARG A 98 -8.94 -22.04 16.14
C ARG A 98 -9.58 -21.18 15.06
N LEU A 99 -10.23 -21.81 14.09
CA LEU A 99 -10.99 -21.09 13.07
C LEU A 99 -12.22 -20.39 13.63
N PRO A 100 -12.53 -19.15 13.19
CA PRO A 100 -13.79 -18.48 13.52
C PRO A 100 -14.97 -19.28 12.97
N GLN A 101 -16.01 -19.47 13.77
CA GLN A 101 -17.20 -20.20 13.33
C GLN A 101 -18.35 -19.22 13.13
N PHE A 102 -18.68 -18.94 11.86
CA PHE A 102 -19.73 -17.98 11.51
C PHE A 102 -21.12 -18.57 11.76
N GLN A 103 -21.98 -17.82 12.46
CA GLN A 103 -23.32 -18.27 12.86
C GLN A 103 -24.23 -18.65 11.68
N CYS A 104 -24.04 -18.00 10.53
CA CYS A 104 -24.84 -18.24 9.33
C CYS A 104 -24.40 -19.47 8.52
N CYS A 105 -23.29 -20.10 8.89
CA CYS A 105 -22.70 -21.24 8.19
C CYS A 105 -22.77 -22.50 9.05
N ASN A 106 -22.71 -23.66 8.39
CA ASN A 106 -22.55 -24.93 9.12
C ASN A 106 -21.15 -24.99 9.74
N THR A 107 -21.07 -25.42 10.99
CA THR A 107 -19.81 -25.54 11.71
C THR A 107 -18.89 -26.55 11.01
N ASN A 108 -17.68 -26.09 10.62
CA ASN A 108 -16.64 -26.94 10.08
C ASN A 108 -15.29 -26.59 10.72
N LEU A 109 -14.72 -27.55 11.43
CA LEU A 109 -13.47 -27.39 12.17
C LEU A 109 -12.24 -27.38 11.25
N GLU A 110 -12.33 -27.94 10.04
CA GLU A 110 -11.23 -27.96 9.07
C GLU A 110 -11.29 -26.76 8.10
N GLY A 111 -12.32 -25.93 8.21
CA GLY A 111 -12.61 -24.80 7.32
C GLY A 111 -13.44 -25.20 6.10
N GLY A 112 -14.52 -24.47 5.85
CA GLY A 112 -15.32 -24.56 4.63
C GLY A 112 -15.09 -23.42 3.63
N PRO A 113 -15.89 -23.36 2.54
CA PRO A 113 -15.82 -22.31 1.53
C PRO A 113 -15.88 -20.88 2.10
N GLU A 114 -16.60 -20.69 3.20
CA GLU A 114 -16.72 -19.42 3.93
C GLU A 114 -15.39 -18.88 4.47
N HIS A 115 -14.37 -19.74 4.60
CA HIS A 115 -13.03 -19.34 5.07
C HIS A 115 -12.02 -19.12 3.93
N MET A 116 -12.38 -19.45 2.68
CA MET A 116 -11.45 -19.45 1.54
C MET A 116 -11.49 -18.17 0.70
N GLY A 117 -12.48 -17.30 0.94
CA GLY A 117 -12.68 -16.04 0.22
C GLY A 117 -12.34 -14.79 1.04
N THR A 118 -12.81 -13.65 0.55
CA THR A 118 -12.88 -12.40 1.33
C THR A 118 -14.18 -12.37 2.12
N ILE A 119 -14.08 -12.01 3.38
CA ILE A 119 -15.20 -11.91 4.33
C ILE A 119 -15.36 -10.44 4.66
N HIS A 120 -16.54 -9.87 4.42
CA HIS A 120 -16.81 -8.46 4.65
C HIS A 120 -17.76 -8.30 5.84
N ILE A 121 -17.36 -7.52 6.84
CA ILE A 121 -18.10 -7.28 8.08
C ILE A 121 -18.24 -5.77 8.30
N GLY A 122 -19.42 -5.31 8.74
CA GLY A 122 -19.70 -3.87 8.91
C GLY A 122 -20.00 -3.16 7.59
N SER A 123 -20.34 -3.92 6.55
CA SER A 123 -20.66 -3.43 5.20
C SER A 123 -22.02 -3.96 4.71
N GLU A 124 -22.94 -4.23 5.63
CA GLU A 124 -24.26 -4.81 5.36
C GLU A 124 -25.21 -3.82 4.68
N SER A 125 -24.98 -2.52 4.87
CA SER A 125 -25.73 -1.43 4.26
C SER A 125 -24.82 -0.29 3.80
N MET A 126 -25.28 0.49 2.83
CA MET A 126 -24.55 1.68 2.38
C MET A 126 -24.50 2.76 3.47
N GLU A 127 -25.54 2.81 4.31
CA GLU A 127 -25.64 3.71 5.45
C GLU A 127 -24.56 3.45 6.49
N GLU A 128 -24.22 2.18 6.78
CA GLU A 128 -23.13 1.84 7.69
C GLU A 128 -21.76 2.28 7.16
N ILE A 129 -21.52 2.05 5.87
CA ILE A 129 -20.29 2.47 5.18
C ILE A 129 -20.17 4.00 5.19
N ASP A 130 -21.26 4.72 4.91
CA ASP A 130 -21.30 6.18 4.90
C ASP A 130 -21.09 6.76 6.31
N VAL A 131 -21.64 6.15 7.36
CA VAL A 131 -21.35 6.55 8.75
C VAL A 131 -19.85 6.37 9.06
N ALA A 132 -19.27 5.21 8.72
CA ALA A 132 -17.85 4.95 8.94
C ALA A 132 -16.96 5.96 8.18
N TYR A 133 -17.32 6.28 6.94
CA TYR A 133 -16.64 7.30 6.14
C TYR A 133 -16.68 8.68 6.79
N ARG A 134 -17.86 9.14 7.25
CA ARG A 134 -18.00 10.45 7.90
C ARG A 134 -17.21 10.53 9.20
N GLU A 135 -17.25 9.48 10.01
CA GLU A 135 -16.43 9.41 11.24
C GLU A 135 -14.95 9.58 10.90
N ALA A 136 -14.44 8.87 9.88
CA ALA A 136 -13.05 9.01 9.45
C ALA A 136 -12.72 10.40 8.89
N ALA A 137 -13.65 11.02 8.15
CA ALA A 137 -13.51 12.38 7.65
C ALA A 137 -13.38 13.40 8.79
N ASP A 138 -14.04 13.15 9.93
CA ASP A 138 -13.91 13.93 11.17
C ASP A 138 -12.69 13.54 12.03
N GLY A 139 -11.80 12.68 11.51
CA GLY A 139 -10.61 12.20 12.21
C GLY A 139 -10.90 11.14 13.28
N ILE A 140 -12.07 10.53 13.28
CA ILE A 140 -12.47 9.51 14.26
C ILE A 140 -12.35 8.12 13.62
N SER A 141 -11.63 7.20 14.26
CA SER A 141 -11.65 5.80 13.82
C SER A 141 -13.05 5.23 14.03
N SER A 142 -13.63 4.60 12.99
CA SER A 142 -15.05 4.25 13.04
C SER A 142 -15.44 3.39 14.25
N LYS A 143 -16.61 3.69 14.82
CA LYS A 143 -17.17 2.94 15.97
C LYS A 143 -17.66 1.56 15.58
N ARG A 144 -18.06 1.36 14.33
CA ARG A 144 -18.41 0.05 13.74
C ARG A 144 -17.56 -0.12 12.48
N PRO A 145 -16.32 -0.62 12.61
CA PRO A 145 -15.36 -0.62 11.52
C PRO A 145 -15.82 -1.47 10.33
N VAL A 146 -15.48 -1.03 9.12
CA VAL A 146 -15.68 -1.80 7.88
C VAL A 146 -14.46 -2.70 7.69
N ILE A 147 -14.64 -4.00 7.86
CA ILE A 147 -13.55 -4.99 7.91
C ILE A 147 -13.63 -5.88 6.67
N GLU A 148 -12.54 -5.91 5.90
CA GLU A 148 -12.26 -6.99 4.95
C GLU A 148 -11.31 -7.99 5.63
N MET A 149 -11.79 -9.23 5.78
CA MET A 149 -11.10 -10.31 6.49
C MET A 149 -10.75 -11.44 5.51
N THR A 150 -9.53 -11.99 5.67
CA THR A 150 -9.08 -13.18 4.94
C THR A 150 -8.37 -14.14 5.87
N ILE A 151 -8.45 -15.45 5.58
CA ILE A 151 -7.83 -16.51 6.39
C ILE A 151 -6.88 -17.33 5.52
N PRO A 152 -5.70 -16.78 5.14
CA PRO A 152 -4.79 -17.43 4.20
C PRO A 152 -4.32 -18.81 4.66
N SER A 153 -4.25 -19.04 5.98
CA SER A 153 -3.79 -20.32 6.56
C SER A 153 -4.70 -21.51 6.25
N VAL A 154 -5.94 -21.27 5.82
CA VAL A 154 -6.84 -22.33 5.32
C VAL A 154 -6.39 -22.84 3.95
N LEU A 155 -5.84 -21.95 3.11
CA LEU A 155 -5.34 -22.28 1.78
C LEU A 155 -3.87 -22.75 1.81
N ASP A 156 -3.06 -22.12 2.65
CA ASP A 156 -1.64 -22.42 2.80
C ASP A 156 -1.33 -22.85 4.23
N LYS A 157 -1.22 -24.15 4.46
CA LYS A 157 -0.93 -24.71 5.80
C LYS A 157 0.51 -24.46 6.27
N THR A 158 1.36 -23.85 5.45
CA THR A 158 2.78 -23.62 5.80
C THR A 158 3.01 -22.34 6.60
N ILE A 159 2.00 -21.45 6.67
CA ILE A 159 2.13 -20.15 7.34
C ILE A 159 1.62 -20.13 8.79
N SER A 160 1.11 -21.25 9.31
CA SER A 160 0.68 -21.39 10.70
C SER A 160 0.99 -22.79 11.27
N PRO A 161 1.16 -22.92 12.60
CA PRO A 161 1.23 -24.24 13.24
C PRO A 161 -0.07 -25.05 13.08
N PRO A 162 -0.01 -26.39 13.17
CA PRO A 162 -1.21 -27.22 13.12
C PRO A 162 -2.28 -26.81 14.15
N GLY A 163 -3.52 -26.64 13.68
CA GLY A 163 -4.65 -26.21 14.49
C GLY A 163 -4.73 -24.70 14.77
N GLN A 164 -3.70 -23.93 14.40
CA GLN A 164 -3.68 -22.48 14.53
C GLN A 164 -3.83 -21.81 13.17
N HIS A 165 -4.33 -20.58 13.18
CA HIS A 165 -4.63 -19.85 11.95
C HIS A 165 -4.12 -18.42 12.00
N VAL A 166 -3.70 -17.94 10.83
CA VAL A 166 -3.40 -16.53 10.58
C VAL A 166 -4.58 -15.92 9.84
N ILE A 167 -5.04 -14.78 10.34
CA ILE A 167 -6.13 -13.97 9.81
C ILE A 167 -5.60 -12.58 9.52
N ASN A 168 -5.91 -12.03 8.35
CA ASN A 168 -5.61 -10.64 8.02
C ASN A 168 -6.89 -9.84 8.00
N LEU A 169 -6.89 -8.71 8.71
CA LEU A 169 -7.95 -7.72 8.68
C LEU A 169 -7.42 -6.47 7.97
N PHE A 170 -8.09 -6.07 6.90
CA PHE A 170 -7.97 -4.75 6.30
C PHE A 170 -9.19 -3.93 6.72
N VAL A 171 -8.96 -2.98 7.63
CA VAL A 171 -10.02 -2.18 8.23
C VAL A 171 -10.03 -0.82 7.56
N GLN A 172 -11.15 -0.46 6.94
CA GLN A 172 -11.35 0.79 6.23
C GLN A 172 -11.84 1.90 7.16
N TYR A 173 -11.74 3.14 6.67
CA TYR A 173 -12.14 4.36 7.38
C TYR A 173 -11.38 4.56 8.71
N THR A 174 -10.07 4.35 8.66
CA THR A 174 -9.12 4.67 9.73
C THR A 174 -8.24 5.86 9.32
N PRO A 175 -8.46 7.07 9.86
CA PRO A 175 -7.75 8.26 9.39
C PRO A 175 -6.29 8.24 9.82
N TYR A 176 -5.41 8.85 9.01
CA TYR A 176 -3.98 8.96 9.30
C TYR A 176 -3.72 9.73 10.61
N LYS A 177 -4.45 10.82 10.82
CA LYS A 177 -4.40 11.62 12.05
C LYS A 177 -5.75 11.51 12.75
N LEU A 178 -5.71 11.10 14.01
CA LEU A 178 -6.89 11.07 14.87
C LEU A 178 -7.22 12.50 15.36
N SER A 179 -8.50 12.81 15.49
CA SER A 179 -8.98 14.05 16.11
C SER A 179 -8.72 14.06 17.62
N GLU A 180 -8.81 12.89 18.26
CA GLU A 180 -8.46 12.65 19.65
C GLU A 180 -7.49 11.47 19.80
N GLY A 181 -6.48 11.63 20.65
CA GLY A 181 -5.45 10.60 20.87
C GLY A 181 -4.43 10.51 19.72
N SER A 182 -3.70 9.39 19.67
CA SER A 182 -2.67 9.15 18.67
C SER A 182 -2.50 7.66 18.40
N TRP A 183 -2.21 7.30 17.14
CA TRP A 183 -1.82 5.93 16.78
C TRP A 183 -0.50 5.47 17.41
N GLN A 184 0.29 6.39 17.99
CA GLN A 184 1.46 6.04 18.80
C GLN A 184 1.08 5.56 20.22
N ASP A 185 -0.13 5.86 20.69
CA ASP A 185 -0.62 5.41 22.00
C ASP A 185 -1.07 3.95 21.92
N SER A 186 -0.38 3.08 22.67
CA SER A 186 -0.70 1.66 22.78
C SER A 186 -2.15 1.38 23.24
N ASN A 187 -2.73 2.24 24.08
CA ASN A 187 -4.11 2.05 24.56
C ASN A 187 -5.13 2.35 23.47
N VAL A 188 -4.91 3.40 22.67
CA VAL A 188 -5.75 3.73 21.51
C VAL A 188 -5.71 2.59 20.50
N ARG A 189 -4.50 2.09 20.21
CA ARG A 189 -4.28 0.96 19.31
C ARG A 189 -5.00 -0.31 19.78
N LYS A 190 -4.86 -0.64 21.07
CA LYS A 190 -5.49 -1.80 21.69
C LYS A 190 -7.02 -1.69 21.66
N ALA A 191 -7.56 -0.54 22.05
CA ALA A 191 -9.00 -0.30 22.04
C ALA A 191 -9.59 -0.41 20.62
N PHE A 192 -8.86 0.03 19.59
CA PHE A 192 -9.28 -0.13 18.20
C PHE A 192 -9.29 -1.59 17.74
N ALA A 193 -8.23 -2.35 18.05
CA ALA A 193 -8.18 -3.78 17.74
C ALA A 193 -9.29 -4.57 18.45
N GLU A 194 -9.51 -4.33 19.75
CA GLU A 194 -10.58 -4.96 20.53
C GLU A 194 -11.98 -4.64 19.97
N ARG A 195 -12.18 -3.42 19.46
CA ARG A 195 -13.43 -3.04 18.76
C ARG A 195 -13.65 -3.87 17.49
N CYS A 196 -12.60 -4.07 16.69
CA CYS A 196 -12.67 -4.93 15.51
C CYS A 196 -12.98 -6.38 15.89
N PHE A 197 -12.34 -6.91 16.92
CA PHE A 197 -12.55 -8.30 17.37
C PHE A 197 -13.95 -8.50 17.96
N SER A 198 -14.44 -7.51 18.71
CA SER A 198 -15.81 -7.52 19.26
C SER A 198 -16.85 -7.49 18.16
N LEU A 199 -16.62 -6.72 17.08
CA LEU A 199 -17.50 -6.73 15.93
C LEU A 199 -17.50 -8.11 15.24
N ILE A 200 -16.33 -8.75 15.09
CA ILE A 200 -16.25 -10.11 14.52
C ILE A 200 -16.98 -11.11 15.41
N ASP A 201 -16.92 -10.98 16.74
CA ASP A 201 -17.65 -11.86 17.68
C ASP A 201 -19.18 -11.85 17.46
N GLU A 202 -19.75 -10.75 16.97
CA GLU A 202 -21.19 -10.69 16.62
C GLU A 202 -21.56 -11.74 15.55
N TYR A 203 -20.63 -12.03 14.63
CA TYR A 203 -20.83 -12.95 13.50
C TYR A 203 -20.19 -14.31 13.74
N ALA A 204 -19.06 -14.36 14.46
CA ALA A 204 -18.30 -15.54 14.80
C ALA A 204 -17.98 -15.57 16.31
N PRO A 205 -18.96 -15.95 17.17
CA PRO A 205 -18.80 -15.91 18.61
C PRO A 205 -17.56 -16.64 19.13
N GLY A 206 -16.82 -15.99 20.02
CA GLY A 206 -15.62 -16.54 20.63
C GLY A 206 -14.36 -16.33 19.81
N PHE A 207 -14.42 -15.54 18.74
CA PHE A 207 -13.28 -15.07 17.98
C PHE A 207 -12.28 -14.32 18.86
N SER A 208 -12.71 -13.31 19.63
CA SER A 208 -11.78 -12.53 20.47
C SER A 208 -11.02 -13.40 21.47
N SER A 209 -11.70 -14.40 22.04
CA SER A 209 -11.11 -15.37 22.97
C SER A 209 -10.18 -16.40 22.30
N SER A 210 -10.18 -16.49 20.97
CA SER A 210 -9.24 -17.33 20.21
C SER A 210 -7.94 -16.61 19.87
N VAL A 211 -7.88 -15.29 20.05
CA VAL A 211 -6.72 -14.48 19.68
C VAL A 211 -5.54 -14.81 20.61
N VAL A 212 -4.48 -15.36 20.01
CA VAL A 212 -3.20 -15.63 20.68
C VAL A 212 -2.34 -14.38 20.71
N GLY A 213 -2.42 -13.59 19.65
CA GLY A 213 -1.70 -12.32 19.51
C GLY A 213 -2.05 -11.63 18.20
N TYR A 214 -1.71 -10.36 18.09
CA TYR A 214 -1.89 -9.60 16.86
C TYR A 214 -0.77 -8.57 16.69
N ASP A 215 -0.55 -8.22 15.43
CA ASP A 215 0.26 -7.09 15.00
C ASP A 215 -0.64 -6.13 14.21
N MET A 216 -0.37 -4.83 14.32
CA MET A 216 -1.18 -3.80 13.67
C MET A 216 -0.28 -2.77 12.99
N LEU A 217 -0.63 -2.40 11.76
CA LEU A 217 0.00 -1.38 10.95
C LEU A 217 -1.06 -0.32 10.61
N THR A 218 -1.03 0.80 11.34
CA THR A 218 -1.92 1.94 11.11
C THR A 218 -1.38 2.81 9.95
N PRO A 219 -2.13 3.80 9.43
CA PRO A 219 -1.63 4.58 8.30
C PRO A 219 -0.25 5.24 8.50
N PRO A 220 0.07 5.84 9.67
CA PRO A 220 1.43 6.33 9.93
C PRO A 220 2.50 5.22 9.98
N ASP A 221 2.15 4.01 10.39
CA ASP A 221 3.07 2.87 10.34
C ASP A 221 3.30 2.43 8.89
N LEU A 222 2.25 2.38 8.07
CA LEU A 222 2.36 2.05 6.65
C LEU A 222 3.27 3.04 5.91
N GLU A 223 3.17 4.33 6.23
CA GLU A 223 4.07 5.35 5.69
C GLU A 223 5.51 5.12 6.11
N ARG A 224 5.75 4.89 7.41
CA ARG A 224 7.10 4.72 7.97
C ARG A 224 7.78 3.45 7.47
N GLU A 225 7.09 2.32 7.50
CA GLU A 225 7.68 1.00 7.21
C GLU A 225 7.84 0.75 5.70
N PHE A 226 6.95 1.31 4.87
CA PHE A 226 6.92 1.01 3.42
C PHE A 226 7.15 2.24 2.53
N GLY A 227 7.33 3.43 3.09
CA GLY A 227 7.49 4.68 2.33
C GLY A 227 6.20 5.13 1.63
N LEU A 228 5.04 4.69 2.10
CA LEU A 228 3.73 5.02 1.53
C LEU A 228 3.27 6.39 2.03
N THR A 229 3.52 7.46 1.30
CA THR A 229 3.03 8.81 1.64
C THR A 229 1.53 8.78 1.99
N GLY A 230 1.17 9.39 3.12
CA GLY A 230 -0.15 9.40 3.76
C GLY A 230 -0.67 8.02 4.20
N GLY A 231 0.17 6.99 4.16
CA GLY A 231 -0.14 5.59 4.45
C GLY A 231 -0.89 4.85 3.33
N ASN A 232 -1.04 5.45 2.15
CA ASN A 232 -1.97 4.97 1.12
C ASN A 232 -1.30 3.94 0.21
N ILE A 233 -1.79 2.70 0.26
CA ILE A 233 -1.25 1.55 -0.49
C ILE A 233 -1.35 1.70 -2.01
N PHE A 234 -2.19 2.61 -2.49
CA PHE A 234 -2.30 2.94 -3.90
C PHE A 234 -1.33 4.06 -4.33
N HIS A 235 -0.52 4.62 -3.40
CA HIS A 235 0.38 5.76 -3.61
C HIS A 235 -0.36 7.06 -3.98
N GLY A 236 -1.55 7.23 -3.41
CA GLY A 236 -2.47 8.34 -3.70
C GLY A 236 -3.89 7.84 -3.92
N ALA A 237 -4.87 8.65 -3.54
CA ALA A 237 -6.29 8.37 -3.68
C ALA A 237 -6.65 8.00 -5.13
N MET A 238 -7.73 7.23 -5.27
CA MET A 238 -8.26 6.77 -6.55
C MET A 238 -9.64 7.39 -6.82
N GLY A 239 -9.75 8.70 -6.61
CA GLY A 239 -10.90 9.50 -7.01
C GLY A 239 -10.91 9.76 -8.52
N LEU A 240 -12.03 10.32 -9.02
CA LEU A 240 -12.18 10.66 -10.45
C LEU A 240 -11.11 11.66 -10.95
N ASP A 241 -10.61 12.49 -10.04
CA ASP A 241 -9.58 13.49 -10.23
C ASP A 241 -8.15 12.92 -10.15
N SER A 242 -7.98 11.65 -9.76
CA SER A 242 -6.68 10.98 -9.57
C SER A 242 -6.57 9.65 -10.33
N LEU A 243 -7.42 9.45 -11.34
CA LEU A 243 -7.47 8.27 -12.21
C LEU A 243 -7.22 8.62 -13.68
N PHE A 244 -6.94 7.57 -14.48
CA PHE A 244 -6.68 7.69 -15.92
C PHE A 244 -5.66 8.76 -16.27
N LEU A 245 -6.05 9.74 -17.09
CA LEU A 245 -5.20 10.81 -17.62
C LEU A 245 -4.69 11.76 -16.53
N MET A 246 -5.30 11.72 -15.34
CA MET A 246 -4.96 12.56 -14.19
C MET A 246 -3.90 11.92 -13.28
N ARG A 247 -3.51 10.66 -13.49
CA ARG A 247 -2.58 9.93 -12.62
C ARG A 247 -1.18 9.82 -13.28
N PRO A 248 -0.09 10.27 -12.62
CA PRO A 248 -0.01 10.93 -11.31
C PRO A 248 -0.43 12.41 -11.33
N ALA A 249 -0.37 13.05 -12.50
CA ALA A 249 -0.85 14.41 -12.71
C ALA A 249 -1.31 14.55 -14.17
N LYS A 250 -2.18 15.53 -14.44
CA LYS A 250 -2.66 15.83 -15.79
C LYS A 250 -1.47 16.12 -16.73
N GLY A 251 -1.45 15.43 -17.87
CA GLY A 251 -0.39 15.58 -18.88
C GLY A 251 0.84 14.70 -18.65
N TRP A 252 0.89 13.94 -17.55
CA TRP A 252 2.02 13.10 -17.17
C TRP A 252 1.63 11.62 -16.92
N SER A 253 0.53 11.17 -17.54
CA SER A 253 -0.03 9.82 -17.35
C SER A 253 0.57 8.74 -18.25
N ASP A 254 1.55 9.09 -19.08
CA ASP A 254 2.24 8.20 -20.02
C ASP A 254 3.58 7.67 -19.46
N TYR A 255 3.71 7.60 -18.14
CA TYR A 255 4.88 7.09 -17.39
C TYR A 255 6.14 7.95 -17.47
N ARG A 256 6.23 8.87 -18.44
CA ARG A 256 7.32 9.86 -18.53
C ARG A 256 7.14 10.94 -17.48
N THR A 257 8.23 11.64 -17.18
CA THR A 257 8.26 12.72 -16.18
C THR A 257 8.94 13.96 -16.76
N PRO A 258 8.85 15.13 -16.09
CA PRO A 258 9.56 16.32 -16.55
C PRO A 258 11.08 16.15 -16.65
N VAL A 259 11.65 15.20 -15.90
CA VAL A 259 13.07 14.85 -15.97
C VAL A 259 13.28 13.76 -17.02
N LYS A 260 14.09 14.04 -18.04
CA LYS A 260 14.35 13.09 -19.13
C LYS A 260 15.10 11.87 -18.60
N GLY A 261 14.63 10.67 -18.96
CA GLY A 261 15.19 9.40 -18.49
C GLY A 261 14.68 8.95 -17.12
N LEU A 262 13.89 9.78 -16.41
CA LEU A 262 13.17 9.38 -15.20
C LEU A 262 11.74 8.98 -15.54
N TYR A 263 11.32 7.80 -15.10
CA TYR A 263 10.00 7.22 -15.34
C TYR A 263 9.34 6.83 -14.02
N LEU A 264 8.01 6.92 -13.95
CA LEU A 264 7.23 6.45 -12.80
C LEU A 264 6.63 5.08 -13.11
N CYS A 265 6.91 4.08 -12.27
CA CYS A 265 6.56 2.68 -12.53
C CYS A 265 5.77 1.99 -11.39
N GLY A 266 5.47 2.71 -10.31
CA GLY A 266 4.72 2.18 -9.16
C GLY A 266 3.22 2.44 -9.19
N SER A 267 2.53 2.13 -8.08
CA SER A 267 1.06 2.29 -7.93
C SER A 267 0.57 3.74 -8.14
N GLY A 268 1.48 4.71 -8.04
CA GLY A 268 1.21 6.12 -8.32
C GLY A 268 1.07 6.44 -9.80
N ALA A 269 1.45 5.53 -10.69
CA ALA A 269 1.22 5.64 -12.14
C ALA A 269 -0.07 4.92 -12.55
N HIS A 270 -0.63 5.31 -13.70
CA HIS A 270 -1.76 4.60 -14.31
C HIS A 270 -1.38 3.13 -14.60
N PRO A 271 -2.28 2.14 -14.43
CA PRO A 271 -3.69 2.22 -14.00
C PRO A 271 -3.95 2.31 -12.49
N GLY A 272 -2.94 2.25 -11.64
CA GLY A 272 -3.07 2.32 -10.18
C GLY A 272 -2.43 1.13 -9.47
N GLY A 273 -2.72 0.99 -8.17
CA GLY A 273 -2.18 -0.10 -7.34
C GLY A 273 -2.99 -1.40 -7.41
N GLY A 274 -2.74 -2.32 -6.47
CA GLY A 274 -3.47 -3.59 -6.36
C GLY A 274 -2.77 -4.82 -6.98
N VAL A 275 -1.47 -5.00 -6.71
CA VAL A 275 -0.66 -6.19 -7.09
C VAL A 275 -0.81 -6.62 -8.58
N MET A 276 -1.17 -5.69 -9.47
CA MET A 276 -1.45 -6.03 -10.87
C MET A 276 -0.20 -6.04 -11.75
N GLY A 277 0.89 -5.40 -11.33
CA GLY A 277 2.14 -5.28 -12.10
C GLY A 277 2.06 -4.43 -13.38
N ALA A 278 0.89 -3.92 -13.74
CA ALA A 278 0.68 -3.16 -14.97
C ALA A 278 1.49 -1.84 -15.04
N PRO A 279 1.55 -0.99 -13.99
CA PRO A 279 2.35 0.24 -14.05
C PRO A 279 3.82 -0.04 -14.37
N GLY A 280 4.41 -1.05 -13.70
CA GLY A 280 5.80 -1.46 -13.90
C GLY A 280 6.05 -1.96 -15.33
N ARG A 281 5.18 -2.85 -15.82
CA ARG A 281 5.25 -3.38 -17.19
C ARG A 281 5.16 -2.27 -18.24
N ASN A 282 4.21 -1.35 -18.07
CA ASN A 282 3.95 -0.30 -19.06
C ASN A 282 5.07 0.74 -19.07
N ALA A 283 5.57 1.16 -17.90
CA ALA A 283 6.73 2.04 -17.81
C ALA A 283 7.96 1.42 -18.48
N ALA A 284 8.22 0.13 -18.27
CA ALA A 284 9.32 -0.58 -18.94
C ALA A 284 9.16 -0.61 -20.47
N ALA A 285 7.94 -0.78 -20.98
CA ALA A 285 7.68 -0.72 -22.42
C ALA A 285 7.97 0.67 -23.00
N VAL A 286 7.59 1.73 -22.28
CA VAL A 286 7.89 3.12 -22.67
C VAL A 286 9.40 3.40 -22.66
N VAL A 287 10.13 2.91 -21.66
CA VAL A 287 11.61 2.99 -21.63
C VAL A 287 12.21 2.37 -22.87
N LEU A 288 11.76 1.16 -23.25
CA LEU A 288 12.26 0.48 -24.45
C LEU A 288 11.95 1.26 -25.72
N GLU A 289 10.77 1.88 -25.83
CA GLU A 289 10.41 2.72 -26.98
C GLU A 289 11.34 3.94 -27.12
N ASP A 290 11.60 4.62 -26.02
CA ASP A 290 12.45 5.82 -26.00
C ASP A 290 13.93 5.49 -26.27
N HIS A 291 14.41 4.35 -25.76
CA HIS A 291 15.79 3.89 -25.96
C HIS A 291 16.07 3.30 -27.33
N VAL A 292 15.07 2.67 -27.97
CA VAL A 292 15.24 2.16 -29.34
C VAL A 292 15.28 3.31 -30.35
N LYS A 293 14.62 4.45 -30.07
CA LYS A 293 14.63 5.64 -30.95
C LYS A 293 15.88 6.50 -30.81
N THR A 294 16.71 6.28 -29.79
CA THR A 294 17.94 7.04 -29.52
C THR A 294 19.23 6.34 -29.99
N LYS A 295 19.12 5.12 -30.55
CA LYS A 295 20.19 4.44 -31.31
C LYS A 295 19.98 4.60 -32.81
#